data_AF-A0A2V9Q7E6-F1
#
_entry.id   AF-A0A2V9Q7E6-F1
#
_cell.length_a   1.000
_cell.length_b   1.000
_cell.length_c   1.000
_cell.angle_alpha   90.00
_cell.angle_beta   90.00
_cell.angle_gamma   90.00
#
_symmetry.space_group_name_H-M   'P 1'
#
loop_
_entity.id
_entity.type
_entity.pdbx_description
1 polymer ?
#
loop_
_entity_poly.entity_id
_entity_poly.type
_entity_poly.pdbx_seq_one_letter_code
_entity_poly.pdbx_strand_id
1 'polypeptide(L)'
;MTEQANLPGGIMPPTIQVGTVLIDDSPLITRFFGLESEACSGTWSVVKLLDGFALDRRIHAAGWNFFFMAAEVKVMFLGAVGAKKIQNALVRILGKVKQQHFNGLEVTGIVAKRFLGLRYATVSAHSRHIQQGWRLDGAEARRLSQRDTEWARG
;
A
#
# COMPACT_ATOMS: atom_id res chain seq x y z
N MET A 1 -11.73 -31.37 -12.92
CA MET A 1 -12.97 -30.57 -13.06
C MET A 1 -13.45 -30.24 -11.67
N THR A 2 -13.23 -29.00 -11.23
CA THR A 2 -13.84 -28.47 -10.01
C THR A 2 -14.46 -27.14 -10.39
N GLU A 3 -15.78 -27.14 -10.36
CA GLU A 3 -16.69 -26.06 -10.70
C GLU A 3 -16.50 -24.91 -9.72
N GLN A 4 -15.99 -23.78 -10.20
CA GLN A 4 -16.00 -22.53 -9.45
C GLN A 4 -17.31 -21.81 -9.76
N ALA A 5 -18.24 -21.87 -8.80
CA ALA A 5 -19.43 -21.04 -8.82
C ALA A 5 -19.02 -19.56 -8.73
N ASN A 6 -19.13 -18.88 -9.86
CA ASN A 6 -18.89 -17.45 -10.01
C ASN A 6 -20.14 -16.70 -9.51
N LEU A 7 -20.06 -16.07 -8.34
CA LEU A 7 -21.10 -15.16 -7.86
C LEU A 7 -20.86 -13.75 -8.47
N PRO A 8 -21.84 -13.16 -9.16
CA PRO A 8 -21.68 -11.84 -9.76
C PRO A 8 -21.75 -10.77 -8.65
N GLY A 9 -20.65 -10.06 -8.42
CA GLY A 9 -20.63 -8.88 -7.53
C GLY A 9 -19.74 -8.98 -6.28
N GLY A 10 -18.96 -10.06 -6.10
CA GLY A 10 -17.91 -10.09 -5.09
C GLY A 10 -16.65 -9.40 -5.61
N ILE A 11 -16.30 -8.21 -5.10
CA ILE A 11 -14.97 -7.62 -5.33
C ILE A 11 -13.94 -8.58 -4.75
N MET A 12 -13.27 -9.36 -5.60
CA MET A 12 -12.13 -10.16 -5.16
C MET A 12 -11.07 -9.19 -4.62
N PRO A 13 -10.56 -9.40 -3.39
CA PRO A 13 -9.55 -8.53 -2.85
C PRO A 13 -8.31 -8.57 -3.76
N PRO A 14 -7.64 -7.41 -3.97
CA PRO A 14 -6.48 -7.35 -4.84
C PRO A 14 -5.42 -8.37 -4.40
N THR A 15 -4.75 -8.97 -5.38
CA THR A 15 -3.65 -9.90 -5.08
C THR A 15 -2.45 -9.11 -4.58
N ILE A 16 -2.07 -9.34 -3.32
CA ILE A 16 -0.93 -8.68 -2.69
C ILE A 16 0.28 -9.61 -2.73
N GLN A 17 1.37 -9.10 -3.26
CA GLN A 17 2.67 -9.76 -3.32
C GLN A 17 3.80 -8.80 -2.98
N VAL A 18 5.03 -9.30 -2.96
CA VAL A 18 6.22 -8.45 -2.86
C VAL A 18 6.31 -7.56 -4.10
N GLY A 19 6.62 -6.27 -3.90
CA GLY A 19 6.60 -5.23 -4.92
C GLY A 19 5.24 -4.54 -5.09
N THR A 20 4.18 -5.04 -4.45
CA THR A 20 2.87 -4.37 -4.48
C THR A 20 2.96 -3.00 -3.80
N VAL A 21 2.60 -1.94 -4.55
CA VAL A 21 2.50 -0.57 -4.04
C VAL A 21 1.05 -0.21 -3.80
N LEU A 22 0.78 0.33 -2.61
CA LEU A 22 -0.47 0.94 -2.23
C LEU A 22 -0.30 2.45 -2.20
N ILE A 23 -1.29 3.18 -2.70
CA ILE A 23 -1.37 4.63 -2.67
C ILE A 23 -2.63 5.01 -1.91
N ASP A 24 -2.52 5.99 -1.02
CA ASP A 24 -3.68 6.71 -0.51
C ASP A 24 -4.25 7.54 -1.66
N ASP A 25 -5.33 7.06 -2.29
CA ASP A 25 -5.88 7.62 -3.52
C ASP A 25 -6.74 8.88 -3.26
N SER A 26 -6.41 9.58 -2.19
CA SER A 26 -6.98 10.86 -1.78
C SER A 26 -5.85 11.91 -1.91
N PRO A 27 -5.88 12.84 -2.88
CA PRO A 27 -7.00 13.31 -3.72
C PRO A 27 -6.96 12.80 -5.17
N LEU A 28 -7.26 11.52 -5.42
CA LEU A 28 -7.26 10.89 -6.75
C LEU A 28 -5.87 10.88 -7.40
N ILE A 29 -4.84 10.64 -6.59
CA ILE A 29 -3.43 10.54 -7.02
C ILE A 29 -3.30 9.57 -8.20
N THR A 30 -3.96 8.42 -8.13
CA THR A 30 -3.91 7.43 -9.21
C THR A 30 -4.44 7.99 -10.51
N ARG A 31 -5.55 8.75 -10.49
CA ARG A 31 -6.11 9.38 -11.70
C ARG A 31 -5.19 10.47 -12.25
N PHE A 32 -4.61 11.30 -11.38
CA PHE A 32 -3.68 12.35 -11.80
C PHE A 32 -2.49 11.78 -12.57
N PHE A 33 -1.96 10.63 -12.12
CA PHE A 33 -0.86 9.95 -12.81
C PHE A 33 -1.33 8.95 -13.88
N GLY A 34 -2.64 8.79 -14.12
CA GLY A 34 -3.22 7.83 -15.07
C GLY A 34 -2.90 6.36 -14.71
N LEU A 35 -2.81 6.05 -13.42
CA LEU A 35 -2.52 4.72 -12.89
C LEU A 35 -3.80 3.90 -12.80
N GLU A 36 -3.72 2.65 -13.26
CA GLU A 36 -4.75 1.66 -12.94
C GLU A 36 -4.59 1.19 -11.50
N SER A 37 -5.69 1.20 -10.74
CA SER A 37 -5.68 0.77 -9.35
C SER A 37 -6.95 0.03 -8.95
N GLU A 38 -6.85 -0.79 -7.90
CA GLU A 38 -7.95 -1.51 -7.27
C GLU A 38 -8.08 -1.09 -5.81
N ALA A 39 -9.32 -0.84 -5.37
CA ALA A 39 -9.59 -0.50 -3.98
C ALA A 39 -9.12 -1.63 -3.04
N CYS A 40 -8.44 -1.27 -1.95
CA CYS A 40 -7.89 -2.24 -1.01
C CYS A 40 -8.42 -2.03 0.42
N SER A 41 -8.29 -0.82 0.98
CA SER A 41 -8.74 -0.52 2.34
C SER A 41 -8.95 0.97 2.56
N GLY A 42 -10.20 1.39 2.82
CA GLY A 42 -10.52 2.81 2.97
C GLY A 42 -10.16 3.58 1.69
N THR A 43 -9.36 4.64 1.83
CA THR A 43 -8.83 5.43 0.70
C THR A 43 -7.63 4.79 0.01
N TRP A 44 -7.10 3.68 0.54
CA TRP A 44 -5.94 3.02 -0.01
C TRP A 44 -6.32 2.09 -1.17
N SER A 45 -5.65 2.30 -2.30
CA SER A 45 -5.78 1.50 -3.51
C SER A 45 -4.44 0.86 -3.87
N VAL A 46 -4.50 -0.38 -4.35
CA VAL A 46 -3.35 -1.09 -4.93
C VAL A 46 -3.16 -0.63 -6.36
N VAL A 47 -1.95 -0.18 -6.70
CA VAL A 47 -1.60 0.13 -8.08
C VAL A 47 -1.34 -1.18 -8.82
N LYS A 48 -1.99 -1.40 -9.98
CA LYS A 48 -1.83 -2.63 -10.77
C LYS A 48 -0.45 -2.78 -11.40
N LEU A 49 0.32 -1.70 -11.45
CA LEU A 49 1.70 -1.71 -11.89
C LEU A 49 2.56 -2.46 -10.87
N LEU A 50 3.03 -3.66 -11.24
CA LEU A 50 3.78 -4.55 -10.35
C LEU A 50 5.23 -4.10 -10.07
N ASP A 51 5.70 -3.05 -10.73
CA ASP A 51 7.07 -2.55 -10.60
C ASP A 51 7.08 -1.16 -9.93
N GLY A 52 7.54 -1.13 -8.68
CA GLY A 52 7.75 0.11 -7.92
C GLY A 52 8.72 1.07 -8.60
N PHE A 53 9.69 0.57 -9.39
CA PHE A 53 10.59 1.42 -10.18
C PHE A 53 9.91 2.02 -11.41
N ALA A 54 9.02 1.28 -12.08
CA ALA A 54 8.23 1.82 -13.17
C ALA A 54 7.27 2.92 -12.67
N LEU A 55 6.66 2.71 -11.51
CA LEU A 55 5.84 3.72 -10.86
C LEU A 55 6.67 4.96 -10.51
N ASP A 56 7.84 4.76 -9.91
CA ASP A 56 8.78 5.82 -9.55
C ASP A 56 9.19 6.67 -10.77
N ARG A 57 9.62 6.03 -11.87
CA ARG A 57 9.95 6.72 -13.13
C ARG A 57 8.79 7.53 -13.68
N ARG A 58 7.56 6.99 -13.61
CA ARG A 58 6.36 7.67 -14.11
C ARG A 58 6.03 8.92 -13.29
N ILE A 59 6.16 8.84 -11.97
CA ILE A 59 5.95 9.98 -11.06
C ILE A 59 7.03 11.05 -11.30
N HIS A 60 8.30 10.63 -11.43
CA HIS A 60 9.41 11.53 -11.77
C HIS A 60 9.26 12.19 -13.13
N ALA A 61 8.79 11.48 -14.15
CA ALA A 61 8.52 12.05 -15.48
C ALA A 61 7.43 13.15 -15.45
N ALA A 62 6.53 13.11 -14.47
CA ALA A 62 5.53 14.14 -14.24
C ALA A 62 6.03 15.31 -13.37
N GLY A 63 7.31 15.32 -12.97
CA GLY A 63 7.91 16.37 -12.13
C GLY A 63 7.65 16.22 -10.64
N TRP A 64 7.23 15.03 -10.18
CA TRP A 64 7.01 14.72 -8.77
C TRP A 64 8.07 13.73 -8.27
N ASN A 65 8.23 13.62 -6.97
CA ASN A 65 9.16 12.69 -6.33
C ASN A 65 8.37 11.58 -5.63
N PHE A 66 8.91 10.36 -5.64
CA PHE A 66 8.34 9.21 -4.93
C PHE A 66 9.31 8.68 -3.86
N PHE A 67 9.32 9.32 -2.69
CA PHE A 67 10.25 9.01 -1.60
C PHE A 67 10.08 7.59 -1.08
N PHE A 68 11.20 6.98 -0.67
CA PHE A 68 11.26 5.71 0.03
C PHE A 68 11.73 5.92 1.47
N MET A 69 10.98 5.38 2.43
CA MET A 69 11.34 5.46 3.85
C MET A 69 12.04 4.18 4.29
N ALA A 70 13.30 4.29 4.72
CA ALA A 70 14.12 3.15 5.13
C ALA A 70 13.56 2.39 6.35
N ALA A 71 12.72 3.03 7.17
CA ALA A 71 12.09 2.37 8.31
C ALA A 71 11.10 1.29 7.85
N GLU A 72 11.46 0.02 8.07
CA GLU A 72 10.60 -1.13 7.83
C GLU A 72 9.47 -1.19 8.87
N VAL A 73 8.25 -1.46 8.42
CA VAL A 73 7.12 -1.81 9.27
C VAL A 73 6.68 -3.24 8.96
N LYS A 74 6.58 -4.07 10.00
CA LYS A 74 6.22 -5.48 9.86
C LYS A 74 5.07 -5.90 10.75
N VAL A 75 4.34 -6.90 10.27
CA VAL A 75 3.27 -7.59 11.00
C VAL A 75 3.47 -9.09 10.87
N MET A 76 3.37 -9.79 12.00
CA MET A 76 3.43 -11.24 12.08
C MET A 76 2.03 -11.82 12.29
N PHE A 77 1.78 -13.01 11.73
CA PHE A 77 0.60 -13.82 12.01
C PHE A 77 0.95 -15.32 12.04
N LEU A 78 0.13 -16.11 12.73
CA LEU A 78 0.31 -17.56 12.86
C LEU A 78 -0.34 -18.34 11.71
N GLY A 79 0.20 -19.53 11.44
CA GLY A 79 -0.27 -20.48 10.43
C GLY A 79 0.26 -20.22 9.02
N ALA A 80 -0.31 -20.93 8.04
CA ALA A 80 0.08 -20.81 6.63
C ALA A 80 -0.24 -19.42 6.05
N VAL A 81 0.56 -19.01 5.06
CA VAL A 81 0.34 -17.82 4.25
C VAL A 81 -0.91 -18.02 3.38
N GLY A 82 -1.74 -16.98 3.29
CA GLY A 82 -2.91 -16.97 2.41
C GLY A 82 -3.41 -15.54 2.23
N ALA A 83 -4.08 -15.28 1.11
CA ALA A 83 -4.48 -13.94 0.68
C ALA A 83 -5.19 -13.13 1.79
N LYS A 84 -6.19 -13.73 2.45
CA LYS A 84 -6.92 -13.08 3.55
C LYS A 84 -6.02 -12.68 4.72
N LYS A 85 -5.02 -13.50 5.08
CA LYS A 85 -4.08 -13.17 6.17
C LYS A 85 -3.09 -12.08 5.78
N ILE A 86 -2.65 -12.08 4.52
CA ILE A 86 -1.80 -11.01 3.98
C ILE A 86 -2.58 -9.69 3.99
N GLN A 87 -3.82 -9.68 3.50
CA GLN A 87 -4.67 -8.49 3.51
C GLN A 87 -4.90 -7.96 4.93
N ASN A 88 -5.20 -8.84 5.90
CA ASN A 88 -5.34 -8.44 7.30
C ASN A 88 -4.02 -7.89 7.88
N ALA A 89 -2.87 -8.46 7.49
CA ALA A 89 -1.57 -7.95 7.90
C ALA A 89 -1.31 -6.55 7.34
N LEU A 90 -1.68 -6.28 6.08
CA LEU A 90 -1.59 -4.95 5.47
C LEU A 90 -2.47 -3.93 6.17
N VAL A 91 -3.72 -4.25 6.45
CA VAL A 91 -4.61 -3.33 7.21
C VAL A 91 -3.99 -2.95 8.55
N ARG A 92 -3.34 -3.92 9.23
CA ARG A 92 -2.59 -3.64 10.47
C ARG A 92 -1.35 -2.78 10.23
N ILE A 93 -0.62 -2.98 9.14
CA ILE A 93 0.53 -2.13 8.76
C ILE A 93 0.06 -0.69 8.49
N LEU A 94 -1.01 -0.51 7.71
CA LEU A 94 -1.61 0.80 7.44
C LEU A 94 -1.99 1.51 8.75
N GLY A 95 -2.60 0.79 9.69
CA GLY A 95 -2.87 1.31 11.04
C GLY A 95 -1.62 1.78 11.79
N LYS A 96 -0.49 1.06 11.66
CA LYS A 96 0.78 1.44 12.30
C LYS A 96 1.43 2.68 11.68
N VAL A 97 1.30 2.88 10.37
CA VAL A 97 1.92 4.01 9.66
C VAL A 97 1.00 5.24 9.57
N LYS A 98 -0.27 5.12 9.95
CA LYS A 98 -1.28 6.19 9.80
C LYS A 98 -0.82 7.55 10.36
N GLN A 99 -0.25 7.57 11.57
CA GLN A 99 0.19 8.81 12.24
C GLN A 99 1.38 9.48 11.56
N GLN A 100 2.05 8.78 10.64
CA GLN A 100 3.16 9.34 9.90
C GLN A 100 2.68 10.15 8.71
N HIS A 101 1.42 10.04 8.26
CA HIS A 101 0.87 10.81 7.13
C HIS A 101 1.62 10.61 5.80
N PHE A 102 2.06 9.38 5.53
CA PHE A 102 2.55 8.99 4.21
C PHE A 102 1.38 8.57 3.32
N ASN A 103 1.48 8.87 2.02
CA ASN A 103 0.44 8.58 1.01
C ASN A 103 0.82 7.39 0.11
N GLY A 104 1.88 6.65 0.46
CA GLY A 104 2.29 5.44 -0.23
C GLY A 104 2.83 4.38 0.73
N LEU A 105 2.74 3.13 0.33
CA LEU A 105 3.27 1.98 1.06
C LEU A 105 3.67 0.90 0.04
N GLU A 106 4.86 0.32 0.20
CA GLU A 106 5.34 -0.76 -0.66
C GLU A 106 5.60 -2.01 0.16
N VAL A 107 5.02 -3.13 -0.28
CA VAL A 107 5.25 -4.45 0.33
C VAL A 107 6.59 -4.99 -0.13
N THR A 108 7.52 -5.21 0.78
CA THR A 108 8.89 -5.65 0.46
C THR A 108 9.18 -7.08 0.90
N GLY A 109 8.33 -7.68 1.73
CA GLY A 109 8.54 -9.05 2.18
C GLY A 109 7.26 -9.76 2.60
N ILE A 110 7.15 -11.02 2.18
CA ILE A 110 6.15 -11.97 2.67
C ILE A 110 6.91 -13.28 2.94
N VAL A 111 7.25 -13.53 4.20
CA VAL A 111 8.15 -14.62 4.57
C VAL A 111 7.44 -15.59 5.51
N ALA A 112 7.26 -16.83 5.05
CA ALA A 112 6.81 -17.94 5.88
C ALA A 112 7.99 -18.52 6.68
N LYS A 113 7.77 -18.79 7.96
CA LYS A 113 8.76 -19.32 8.90
C LYS A 113 8.17 -20.43 9.75
N ARG A 114 9.04 -21.22 10.37
CA ARG A 114 8.68 -22.26 11.33
C ARG A 114 9.67 -22.26 12.49
N PHE A 115 9.16 -22.25 13.72
CA PHE A 115 9.97 -22.35 14.93
C PHE A 115 9.27 -23.27 15.93
N LEU A 116 9.98 -24.25 16.49
CA LEU A 116 9.45 -25.23 17.45
C LEU A 116 8.12 -25.88 17.00
N GLY A 117 8.02 -26.25 15.72
CA GLY A 117 6.80 -26.86 15.16
C GLY A 117 5.69 -25.86 14.79
N LEU A 118 5.74 -24.62 15.28
CA LEU A 118 4.74 -23.60 14.96
C LEU A 118 5.07 -22.88 13.65
N ARG A 119 4.12 -22.87 12.71
CA ARG A 119 4.22 -22.09 11.47
C ARG A 119 3.73 -20.66 11.72
N TYR A 120 4.43 -19.69 11.17
CA TYR A 120 4.03 -18.28 11.18
C TYR A 120 4.55 -17.59 9.91
N ALA A 121 4.05 -16.40 9.63
CA ALA A 121 4.58 -15.58 8.55
C ALA A 121 4.71 -14.13 8.98
N THR A 122 5.60 -13.41 8.30
CA THR A 122 5.82 -11.97 8.47
C THR A 122 5.56 -11.28 7.14
N VAL A 123 4.76 -10.22 7.17
CA VAL A 123 4.63 -9.26 6.09
C VAL A 123 5.40 -8.01 6.49
N SER A 124 6.29 -7.53 5.62
CA SER A 124 7.02 -6.29 5.79
C SER A 124 6.74 -5.32 4.64
N ALA A 125 6.77 -4.04 4.98
CA ALA A 125 6.52 -2.95 4.05
C ALA A 125 7.31 -1.71 4.46
N HIS A 126 7.51 -0.83 3.49
CA HIS A 126 8.12 0.49 3.69
C HIS A 126 7.14 1.57 3.28
N SER A 127 7.08 2.64 4.06
CA SER A 127 6.33 3.83 3.66
C SER A 127 6.97 4.49 2.44
N ARG A 128 6.12 5.03 1.57
CA ARG A 128 6.50 5.82 0.41
C ARG A 128 5.77 7.17 0.44
N HIS A 129 6.28 8.17 -0.27
CA HIS A 129 5.58 9.46 -0.35
C HIS A 129 5.67 10.12 -1.71
N ILE A 130 4.53 10.53 -2.24
CA ILE A 130 4.42 11.29 -3.49
C ILE A 130 4.26 12.77 -3.14
N GLN A 131 5.16 13.62 -3.64
CA GLN A 131 5.11 15.08 -3.48
C GLN A 131 5.91 15.77 -4.59
N GLN A 132 5.62 17.04 -4.88
CA GLN A 132 6.37 17.80 -5.90
C GLN A 132 7.76 18.20 -5.40
N GLY A 133 7.88 18.60 -4.13
CA GLY A 133 9.13 19.07 -3.56
C GLY A 133 10.23 18.00 -3.57
N TRP A 134 11.47 18.45 -3.76
CA TRP A 134 12.67 17.60 -3.74
C TRP A 134 13.07 17.15 -2.32
N ARG A 135 12.59 17.85 -1.29
CA ARG A 135 12.84 17.52 0.11
C ARG A 135 11.56 16.98 0.73
N LEU A 136 11.65 15.82 1.38
CA LEU A 136 10.51 15.25 2.09
C LEU A 136 9.94 16.23 3.13
N ASP A 137 8.64 16.45 3.05
CA ASP A 137 7.93 17.30 3.99
C ASP A 137 7.89 16.71 5.41
N GLY A 138 7.92 17.61 6.41
CA GLY A 138 7.74 17.24 7.81
C GLY A 138 6.38 16.58 8.05
N ALA A 139 6.27 15.79 9.13
CA ALA A 139 5.02 15.07 9.43
C ALA A 139 3.79 16.00 9.60
N GLU A 140 3.99 17.20 10.15
CA GLU A 140 2.93 18.20 10.32
C GLU A 140 2.45 18.78 8.98
N ALA A 141 3.37 19.13 8.08
CA ALA A 141 3.04 19.61 6.73
C ALA A 141 2.26 18.54 5.94
N ARG A 142 2.68 17.28 6.03
CA ARG A 142 1.97 16.15 5.38
C ARG A 142 0.58 15.93 5.97
N ARG A 143 0.42 16.07 7.30
CA ARG A 143 -0.89 16.04 7.97
C ARG A 143 -1.82 17.16 7.51
N LEU A 144 -1.30 18.38 7.33
CA LEU A 144 -2.07 19.53 6.84
C LEU A 144 -2.53 19.29 5.40
N SER A 145 -1.63 18.86 4.52
CA SER A 145 -1.96 18.53 3.13
C SER A 145 -3.06 17.47 3.03
N GLN A 146 -3.02 16.42 3.85
CA GLN A 146 -4.11 15.43 3.90
C GLN A 146 -5.44 16.05 4.35
N ARG A 147 -5.43 16.88 5.41
CA ARG A 147 -6.65 17.56 5.87
C ARG A 147 -7.24 18.43 4.77
N ASP A 148 -6.47 19.27 4.10
CA ASP A 148 -7.01 20.17 3.07
C ASP A 148 -7.74 19.39 1.96
N THR A 149 -7.27 18.19 1.62
CA THR A 149 -7.94 17.28 0.66
C THR A 149 -9.19 16.59 1.22
N GLU A 150 -9.30 16.41 2.54
CA GLU A 150 -10.51 15.93 3.21
C GLU A 150 -11.59 17.02 3.28
N TRP A 151 -11.20 18.27 3.57
CA TRP A 151 -12.12 19.42 3.63
C TRP A 151 -12.73 19.75 2.26
N ALA A 152 -11.96 19.61 1.18
CA ALA A 152 -12.46 19.84 -0.19
C ALA A 152 -13.49 18.81 -0.68
N ARG A 153 -13.84 17.81 0.12
CA ARG A 153 -14.83 16.76 -0.21
C ARG A 153 -16.17 16.89 0.51
N GLY A 154 -16.30 17.86 1.42
CA GLY A 154 -17.53 18.17 2.16
C GLY A 154 -18.46 19.13 1.43
#